data_AF-B6AL99-F1
#
_entry.id   AF-B6AL99-F1
#
_cell.length_a   1.000
_cell.length_b   1.000
_cell.length_c   1.000
_cell.angle_alpha   90.00
_cell.angle_beta   90.00
_cell.angle_gamma   90.00
#
_symmetry.space_group_name_H-M   'P 1'
#
loop_
_entity.id
_entity.type
_entity.pdbx_description
1 polymer ?
#
loop_
_entity_poly.entity_id
_entity_poly.type
_entity_poly.pdbx_seq_one_letter_code
_entity_poly.pdbx_strand_id
1 'polypeptide(L)'
;MTTRRLLRSIPGVLYAGGLLLILGGALSGGGRLLEEHPRFCISCHEMKFYGRTFQTSGASRHHPDCIMCHSGPGVTGAVGAQMTGLHELAVHFFGSPHPARQFVTGVVPNENCIKCHVHGYDRDAHQGVPLRGRACAQCHNHYAEQDFGGQVPFDQPLPGIDNQGH
;
A
#
# COMPACT_ATOMS: atom_id res chain seq x y z
N MET A 1 -14.37 -50.12 3.03
CA MET A 1 -14.71 -49.41 4.29
C MET A 1 -14.23 -47.94 4.33
N THR A 2 -13.52 -47.46 3.31
CA THR A 2 -12.89 -46.13 3.23
C THR A 2 -13.81 -45.01 2.71
N THR A 3 -14.71 -45.31 1.78
CA THR A 3 -15.61 -44.33 1.12
C THR A 3 -16.68 -43.73 2.04
N ARG A 4 -17.24 -44.51 2.98
CA ARG A 4 -18.25 -44.01 3.95
C ARG A 4 -17.68 -43.08 5.03
N ARG A 5 -16.38 -43.21 5.37
CA ARG A 5 -15.71 -42.29 6.29
C ARG A 5 -15.44 -40.95 5.62
N LEU A 6 -14.97 -40.97 4.37
CA LEU A 6 -14.77 -39.77 3.55
C LEU A 6 -16.07 -38.96 3.39
N LEU A 7 -17.19 -39.61 3.06
CA LEU A 7 -18.48 -38.92 2.88
C LEU A 7 -19.04 -38.28 4.18
N ARG A 8 -18.71 -38.82 5.36
CA ARG A 8 -19.16 -38.27 6.66
C ARG A 8 -18.38 -37.03 7.09
N SER A 9 -17.14 -36.85 6.61
CA SER A 9 -16.33 -35.67 6.92
C SER A 9 -16.59 -34.49 5.98
N ILE A 10 -17.16 -34.71 4.79
CA ILE A 10 -17.51 -33.65 3.82
C ILE A 10 -18.36 -32.53 4.44
N PRO A 11 -19.49 -32.78 5.11
CA PRO A 11 -20.27 -31.70 5.72
C PRO A 11 -19.48 -30.93 6.78
N GLY A 12 -18.70 -31.63 7.61
CA GLY A 12 -17.85 -30.98 8.63
C GLY A 12 -16.77 -30.07 8.02
N VAL A 13 -16.14 -30.50 6.92
CA VAL A 13 -15.15 -29.69 6.18
C VAL A 13 -15.82 -28.48 5.51
N LEU A 14 -17.02 -28.64 4.95
CA LEU A 14 -17.77 -27.54 4.35
C LEU A 14 -18.22 -26.51 5.38
N TYR A 15 -18.68 -26.93 6.57
CA TYR A 15 -19.01 -26.02 7.66
C TYR A 15 -17.79 -25.28 8.19
N ALA A 16 -16.67 -25.98 8.39
CA ALA A 16 -15.43 -25.37 8.82
C ALA A 16 -14.91 -24.37 7.78
N GLY A 17 -14.93 -24.73 6.49
CA GLY A 17 -14.55 -23.84 5.39
C GLY A 17 -15.45 -22.62 5.29
N GLY A 18 -16.77 -22.80 5.39
CA GLY A 18 -17.74 -21.70 5.39
C GLY A 18 -17.54 -20.75 6.57
N LEU A 19 -17.32 -21.27 7.77
CA LEU A 19 -17.03 -20.45 8.96
C LEU A 19 -15.74 -19.65 8.79
N LEU A 20 -14.67 -20.26 8.27
CA LEU A 20 -13.41 -19.57 8.01
C LEU A 20 -13.56 -18.44 6.99
N LEU A 21 -14.37 -18.63 5.94
CA LEU A 21 -14.65 -17.59 4.95
C LEU A 21 -15.43 -16.42 5.56
N ILE A 22 -16.45 -16.72 6.39
CA ILE A 22 -17.23 -15.67 7.08
C ILE A 22 -16.34 -14.88 8.04
N LEU A 23 -15.54 -15.57 8.86
CA LEU A 23 -14.62 -14.92 9.80
C LEU A 23 -13.55 -14.11 9.07
N GLY A 24 -12.94 -14.66 8.03
CA GLY A 24 -11.95 -13.97 7.21
C GLY A 24 -12.52 -12.72 6.53
N GLY A 25 -13.73 -12.84 5.96
CA GLY A 25 -14.43 -11.71 5.36
C GLY A 25 -14.79 -10.63 6.38
N ALA A 26 -15.26 -11.01 7.57
CA ALA A 26 -15.58 -10.07 8.64
C ALA A 26 -14.33 -9.34 9.16
N LEU A 27 -13.22 -10.05 9.36
CA LEU A 27 -11.95 -9.45 9.78
C LEU A 27 -11.40 -8.49 8.72
N SER A 28 -11.41 -8.90 7.45
CA SER A 28 -10.95 -8.06 6.34
C SER A 28 -11.82 -6.82 6.16
N GLY A 29 -13.15 -6.97 6.22
CA GLY A 29 -14.10 -5.87 6.17
C GLY A 29 -13.98 -4.92 7.36
N GLY A 30 -13.82 -5.46 8.57
CA GLY A 30 -13.54 -4.65 9.76
C GLY A 30 -12.23 -3.88 9.63
N GLY A 31 -11.16 -4.54 9.17
CA GLY A 31 -9.85 -3.92 8.91
C GLY A 31 -9.93 -2.77 7.91
N ARG A 32 -10.71 -2.94 6.82
CA ARG A 32 -10.96 -1.88 5.82
C ARG A 32 -11.50 -0.60 6.44
N LEU A 33 -12.50 -0.72 7.32
CA LEU A 33 -13.13 0.43 7.98
C LEU A 33 -12.16 1.21 8.87
N LEU A 34 -11.10 0.56 9.39
CA LEU A 34 -10.05 1.25 10.13
C LEU A 34 -9.02 1.90 9.18
N GLU A 35 -8.51 1.15 8.21
CA GLU A 35 -7.39 1.58 7.35
C GLU A 35 -7.79 2.61 6.28
N GLU A 36 -9.09 2.80 6.02
CA GLU A 36 -9.61 3.90 5.20
C GLU A 36 -9.51 5.28 5.86
N HIS A 37 -8.99 5.35 7.09
CA HIS A 37 -8.79 6.61 7.78
C HIS A 37 -7.31 6.86 8.09
N PRO A 38 -6.72 7.99 7.63
CA PRO A 38 -5.33 8.34 7.93
C PRO A 38 -5.00 8.32 9.42
N ARG A 39 -5.99 8.64 10.27
CA ARG A 39 -5.87 8.61 11.74
C ARG A 39 -5.45 7.25 12.28
N PHE A 40 -5.89 6.15 11.66
CA PHE A 40 -5.46 4.82 12.04
C PHE A 40 -3.99 4.60 11.69
N CYS A 41 -3.59 4.91 10.46
CA CYS A 41 -2.20 4.76 10.03
C CYS A 41 -1.23 5.57 10.92
N ILE A 42 -1.56 6.82 11.23
CA ILE A 42 -0.70 7.70 12.06
C ILE A 42 -0.82 7.47 13.57
N SER A 43 -1.60 6.47 14.00
CA SER A 43 -1.70 6.10 15.42
C SER A 43 -0.41 5.49 15.96
N CYS A 44 0.33 4.78 15.10
CA CYS A 44 1.68 4.31 15.37
C CYS A 44 2.67 5.50 15.30
N HIS A 45 3.60 5.57 16.25
CA HIS A 45 4.52 6.72 16.35
C HIS A 45 5.52 6.76 15.20
N GLU A 46 5.88 5.59 14.68
CA GLU A 46 6.71 5.37 13.48
C GLU A 46 6.11 6.08 12.27
N MET A 47 4.77 6.15 12.20
CA MET A 47 4.03 6.72 11.07
C MET A 47 3.83 8.23 11.16
N LYS A 48 4.11 8.85 12.31
CA LYS A 48 3.85 10.29 12.51
C LYS A 48 4.64 11.18 11.57
N PHE A 49 5.90 10.85 11.28
CA PHE A 49 6.70 11.61 10.33
C PHE A 49 6.07 11.53 8.93
N TYR A 50 5.81 10.31 8.46
CA TYR A 50 5.25 10.08 7.13
C TYR A 50 3.85 10.65 6.96
N GLY A 51 2.97 10.48 7.96
CA GLY A 51 1.64 11.06 7.98
C GLY A 51 1.66 12.58 7.88
N ARG A 52 2.59 13.26 8.57
CA ARG A 52 2.73 14.72 8.46
C ARG A 52 3.19 15.15 7.07
N THR A 53 4.21 14.49 6.51
CA THR A 53 4.70 14.81 5.15
C THR A 53 3.61 14.65 4.10
N PHE A 54 2.81 13.58 4.20
CA PHE A 54 1.66 13.35 3.35
C PHE A 54 0.59 14.42 3.55
N GLN A 55 0.19 14.72 4.79
CA GLN A 55 -0.84 15.73 5.07
C GLN A 55 -0.51 17.10 4.49
N THR A 56 0.77 17.50 4.51
CA THR A 56 1.23 18.77 3.91
C THR A 56 1.42 18.69 2.39
N SER A 57 1.39 17.49 1.81
CA SER A 57 1.64 17.29 0.39
C SER A 57 0.46 17.67 -0.51
N GLY A 58 0.69 17.89 -1.80
CA GLY A 58 -0.38 18.07 -2.78
C GLY A 58 -1.24 16.83 -2.97
N ALA A 59 -0.68 15.63 -2.75
CA ALA A 59 -1.44 14.38 -2.86
C ALA A 59 -2.61 14.33 -1.87
N SER A 60 -2.44 14.81 -0.63
CA SER A 60 -3.51 14.76 0.39
C SER A 60 -4.74 15.57 0.01
N ARG A 61 -4.62 16.55 -0.90
CA ARG A 61 -5.74 17.38 -1.37
C ARG A 61 -6.70 16.61 -2.27
N HIS A 62 -6.18 15.65 -3.04
CA HIS A 62 -6.96 14.88 -4.02
C HIS A 62 -7.12 13.40 -3.63
N HIS A 63 -6.21 12.89 -2.81
CA HIS A 63 -6.19 11.52 -2.31
C HIS A 63 -6.01 11.58 -0.79
N PRO A 64 -7.07 11.88 -0.01
CA PRO A 64 -6.96 12.15 1.42
C PRO A 64 -6.60 10.93 2.28
N ASP A 65 -6.89 9.72 1.79
CA ASP A 65 -6.70 8.49 2.55
C ASP A 65 -5.44 7.74 2.12
N CYS A 66 -4.59 7.34 3.08
CA CYS A 66 -3.31 6.66 2.80
C CYS A 66 -3.51 5.42 1.92
N ILE A 67 -4.58 4.69 2.17
CA ILE A 67 -4.91 3.43 1.49
C ILE A 67 -5.28 3.63 0.01
N MET A 68 -5.60 4.86 -0.43
CA MET A 68 -5.82 5.16 -1.85
C MET A 68 -4.57 4.86 -2.69
N CYS A 69 -3.38 5.08 -2.14
CA CYS A 69 -2.12 4.73 -2.78
C CYS A 69 -1.54 3.42 -2.25
N HIS A 70 -1.69 3.13 -0.94
CA HIS A 70 -1.05 1.98 -0.30
C HIS A 70 -1.87 0.66 -0.36
N SER A 71 -3.07 0.68 -0.96
CA SER A 71 -3.81 -0.54 -1.32
C SER A 71 -3.86 -0.76 -2.81
N GLY A 72 -3.62 -2.00 -3.22
CA GLY A 72 -3.80 -2.42 -4.60
C GLY A 72 -5.25 -2.36 -5.08
N PRO A 73 -5.48 -2.55 -6.38
CA PRO A 73 -6.82 -2.60 -6.95
C PRO A 73 -7.60 -3.84 -6.47
N GLY A 74 -8.92 -3.66 -6.28
CA GLY A 74 -9.85 -4.74 -5.96
C GLY A 74 -9.61 -5.42 -4.61
N VAL A 75 -10.25 -6.58 -4.43
CA VAL A 75 -10.21 -7.34 -3.17
C VAL A 75 -8.83 -7.91 -2.89
N THR A 76 -8.08 -8.33 -3.91
CA THR A 76 -6.74 -8.89 -3.75
C THR A 76 -5.74 -7.83 -3.30
N GLY A 77 -5.79 -6.63 -3.88
CA GLY A 77 -4.98 -5.50 -3.45
C GLY A 77 -5.32 -5.03 -2.05
N ALA A 78 -6.61 -5.11 -1.68
CA ALA A 78 -7.08 -4.84 -0.33
C ALA A 78 -6.48 -5.82 0.69
N VAL A 79 -6.67 -7.13 0.48
CA VAL A 79 -6.09 -8.15 1.36
C VAL A 79 -4.56 -8.05 1.40
N GLY A 80 -3.90 -7.76 0.29
CA GLY A 80 -2.45 -7.55 0.24
C GLY A 80 -1.96 -6.39 1.13
N ALA A 81 -2.68 -5.27 1.15
CA ALA A 81 -2.37 -4.15 2.04
C ALA A 81 -2.58 -4.52 3.51
N GLN A 82 -3.63 -5.27 3.83
CA GLN A 82 -3.88 -5.76 5.18
C GLN A 82 -2.79 -6.71 5.67
N MET A 83 -2.32 -7.61 4.81
CA MET A 83 -1.20 -8.50 5.13
C MET A 83 0.10 -7.72 5.37
N THR A 84 0.33 -6.64 4.61
CA THR A 84 1.43 -5.70 4.89
C THR A 84 1.25 -5.04 6.25
N GLY A 85 0.05 -4.54 6.57
CA GLY A 85 -0.27 -3.95 7.87
C GLY A 85 -0.06 -4.91 9.04
N LEU A 86 -0.46 -6.18 8.89
CA LEU A 86 -0.21 -7.24 9.89
C LEU A 86 1.29 -7.50 10.08
N HIS A 87 2.07 -7.49 8.99
CA HIS A 87 3.51 -7.60 9.08
C HIS A 87 4.12 -6.42 9.85
N GLU A 88 3.71 -5.19 9.55
CA GLU A 88 4.19 -4.00 10.26
C GLU A 88 3.77 -4.00 11.74
N LEU A 89 2.58 -4.51 12.06
CA LEU A 89 2.12 -4.71 13.44
C LEU A 89 3.02 -5.71 14.18
N ALA A 90 3.39 -6.81 13.52
CA ALA A 90 4.32 -7.79 14.09
C ALA A 90 5.72 -7.18 14.32
N VAL A 91 6.22 -6.38 13.37
CA VAL A 91 7.50 -5.65 13.53
C VAL A 91 7.42 -4.65 14.69
N HIS A 92 6.32 -3.92 14.83
CA HIS A 92 6.12 -2.96 15.93
C HIS A 92 6.20 -3.62 17.31
N PHE A 93 5.55 -4.77 17.50
CA PHE A 93 5.50 -5.43 18.82
C PHE A 93 6.68 -6.37 19.10
N PHE A 94 7.23 -7.03 18.08
CA PHE A 94 8.19 -8.12 18.27
C PHE A 94 9.55 -7.89 17.58
N GLY A 95 9.64 -6.88 16.72
CA GLY A 95 10.83 -6.59 15.93
C GLY A 95 11.62 -5.37 16.41
N SER A 96 12.61 -4.98 15.61
CA SER A 96 13.25 -3.67 15.72
C SER A 96 12.53 -2.71 14.76
N PRO A 97 11.89 -1.64 15.28
CA PRO A 97 11.18 -0.69 14.44
C PRO A 97 12.11 -0.07 13.39
N HIS A 98 11.67 -0.12 12.14
CA HIS A 98 12.31 0.52 10.99
C HIS A 98 11.23 1.29 10.21
N PRO A 99 11.60 2.20 9.27
CA PRO A 99 10.68 2.67 8.25
C PRO A 99 9.86 1.51 7.68
N ALA A 100 8.54 1.51 7.87
CA ALA A 100 7.71 0.39 7.43
C ALA A 100 7.93 0.16 5.93
N ARG A 101 7.93 -1.11 5.48
CA ARG A 101 8.42 -1.49 4.14
C ARG A 101 7.71 -0.73 3.03
N GLN A 102 6.42 -0.45 3.23
CA GLN A 102 5.57 0.29 2.31
C GLN A 102 5.98 1.76 2.08
N PHE A 103 6.91 2.32 2.86
CA PHE A 103 7.32 3.72 2.83
C PHE A 103 8.73 3.96 2.28
N VAL A 104 9.35 2.91 1.73
CA VAL A 104 10.58 3.07 0.93
C VAL A 104 10.19 3.53 -0.48
N THR A 105 11.01 4.39 -1.08
CA THR A 105 10.80 4.88 -2.46
C THR A 105 10.63 3.70 -3.43
N GLY A 106 9.60 3.76 -4.28
CA GLY A 106 9.31 2.72 -5.26
C GLY A 106 8.51 1.51 -4.75
N VAL A 107 8.02 1.54 -3.49
CA VAL A 107 7.23 0.43 -2.95
C VAL A 107 5.73 0.53 -3.25
N VAL A 108 5.21 1.71 -3.61
CA VAL A 108 3.84 1.82 -4.16
C VAL A 108 3.85 1.38 -5.63
N PRO A 109 3.20 0.27 -6.00
CA PRO A 109 3.17 -0.21 -7.38
C PRO A 109 2.42 0.76 -8.31
N ASN A 110 2.86 0.86 -9.57
CA ASN A 110 2.24 1.74 -10.57
C ASN A 110 0.75 1.47 -10.79
N GLU A 111 0.33 0.21 -10.65
CA GLU A 111 -1.08 -0.18 -10.73
C GLU A 111 -1.94 0.57 -9.71
N ASN A 112 -1.39 0.96 -8.55
CA ASN A 112 -2.13 1.72 -7.55
C ASN A 112 -2.36 3.16 -8.01
N CYS A 113 -1.40 3.74 -8.75
CA CYS A 113 -1.52 5.08 -9.31
C CYS A 113 -2.54 5.09 -10.47
N ILE A 114 -2.50 4.07 -11.33
CA ILE A 114 -3.32 3.98 -12.55
C ILE A 114 -4.81 3.72 -12.24
N LYS A 115 -5.16 3.35 -10.99
CA LYS A 115 -6.56 3.34 -10.51
C LYS A 115 -7.28 4.66 -10.77
N CYS A 116 -6.59 5.78 -10.58
CA CYS A 116 -7.13 7.13 -10.75
C CYS A 116 -6.46 7.87 -11.93
N HIS A 117 -5.18 7.62 -12.18
CA HIS A 117 -4.42 8.24 -13.26
C HIS A 117 -4.47 7.39 -14.53
N VAL A 118 -5.64 7.33 -15.17
CA VAL A 118 -5.93 6.43 -16.31
C VAL A 118 -5.02 6.62 -17.53
N HIS A 119 -4.41 7.78 -17.68
CA HIS A 119 -3.43 8.04 -18.75
C HIS A 119 -2.00 7.68 -18.36
N GLY A 120 -1.73 7.29 -17.10
CA GLY A 120 -0.42 6.82 -16.64
C GLY A 120 0.74 7.68 -17.13
N TYR A 121 1.62 7.06 -17.94
CA TYR A 121 2.78 7.70 -18.56
C TYR A 121 2.43 8.61 -19.75
N ASP A 122 1.27 8.43 -20.37
CA ASP A 122 0.83 9.12 -21.59
C ASP A 122 0.22 10.49 -21.26
N ARG A 123 1.02 11.39 -20.68
CA ARG A 123 0.65 12.79 -20.43
C ARG A 123 1.70 13.72 -21.02
N ASP A 124 1.27 14.92 -21.44
CA ASP A 124 2.19 15.92 -22.02
C ASP A 124 3.32 16.30 -21.06
N ALA A 125 3.04 16.31 -19.76
CA ALA A 125 4.04 16.54 -18.71
C ALA A 125 5.17 15.51 -18.68
N HIS A 126 5.00 14.35 -19.31
CA HIS A 126 5.99 13.28 -19.40
C HIS A 126 6.75 13.27 -20.73
N GLN A 127 6.43 14.15 -21.68
CA GLN A 127 7.13 14.20 -22.95
C GLN A 127 8.61 14.52 -22.73
N GLY A 128 9.49 13.66 -23.27
CA GLY A 128 10.94 13.79 -23.13
C GLY A 128 11.53 13.24 -21.82
N VAL A 129 10.71 12.72 -20.91
CA VAL A 129 11.18 12.10 -19.65
C VAL A 129 11.48 10.60 -19.87
N PRO A 130 12.66 10.09 -19.47
CA PRO A 130 13.01 8.68 -19.64
C PRO A 130 12.31 7.80 -18.59
N LEU A 131 11.05 7.44 -18.86
CA LEU A 131 10.16 6.73 -17.93
C LEU A 131 10.27 5.20 -17.96
N ARG A 132 10.96 4.63 -18.96
CA ARG A 132 11.02 3.17 -19.15
C ARG A 132 11.58 2.48 -17.91
N GLY A 133 10.77 1.59 -17.31
CA GLY A 133 11.15 0.81 -16.13
C GLY A 133 11.11 1.57 -14.81
N ARG A 134 10.67 2.83 -14.78
CA ARG A 134 10.60 3.63 -13.55
C ARG A 134 9.23 3.53 -12.88
N ALA A 135 9.21 3.31 -11.57
CA ALA A 135 7.96 3.37 -10.81
C ALA A 135 7.49 4.83 -10.66
N CYS A 136 6.18 5.08 -10.71
CA CYS A 136 5.58 6.41 -10.53
C CYS A 136 6.09 7.06 -9.24
N ALA A 137 6.16 6.29 -8.15
CA ALA A 137 6.60 6.75 -6.84
C ALA A 137 8.10 7.11 -6.74
N GLN A 138 8.92 6.81 -7.76
CA GLN A 138 10.31 7.28 -7.78
C GLN A 138 10.39 8.79 -7.97
N CYS A 139 9.46 9.36 -8.73
CA CYS A 139 9.33 10.81 -8.90
C CYS A 139 8.17 11.35 -8.04
N HIS A 140 7.01 10.69 -8.08
CA HIS A 140 5.80 11.12 -7.38
C HIS A 140 5.66 10.53 -5.98
N ASN A 141 6.36 11.10 -4.99
CA ASN A 141 6.27 10.67 -3.60
C ASN A 141 6.18 11.84 -2.62
N HIS A 142 5.44 11.65 -1.53
CA HIS A 142 5.21 12.70 -0.54
C HIS A 142 6.38 12.94 0.43
N TYR A 143 7.53 12.28 0.22
CA TYR A 143 8.74 12.47 1.01
C TYR A 143 9.68 13.50 0.38
N ALA A 144 9.85 13.43 -0.93
CA ALA A 144 10.69 14.32 -1.72
C ALA A 144 9.89 15.36 -2.52
N GLU A 145 8.64 15.04 -2.92
CA GLU A 145 7.76 15.93 -3.66
C GLU A 145 6.57 16.34 -2.79
N GLN A 146 6.59 17.57 -2.26
CA GLN A 146 5.50 18.08 -1.42
C GLN A 146 4.34 18.67 -2.23
N ASP A 147 4.49 19.00 -3.51
CA ASP A 147 3.41 19.61 -4.30
C ASP A 147 2.63 18.60 -5.16
N PHE A 148 3.18 17.40 -5.42
CA PHE A 148 2.66 16.43 -6.41
C PHE A 148 2.34 17.06 -7.77
N GLY A 149 3.01 18.18 -8.07
CA GLY A 149 2.80 18.98 -9.28
C GLY A 149 3.62 18.51 -10.47
N GLY A 150 4.49 17.51 -10.27
CA GLY A 150 5.37 16.93 -11.27
C GLY A 150 6.76 17.56 -11.34
N GLN A 151 7.21 18.30 -10.32
CA GLN A 151 8.54 18.92 -10.31
C GLN A 151 9.35 18.40 -9.13
N VAL A 152 9.86 17.18 -9.27
CA VAL A 152 11.09 16.83 -8.55
C VAL A 152 12.22 17.62 -9.21
N PRO A 153 12.94 18.48 -8.48
CA PRO A 153 14.11 19.17 -9.04
C PRO A 153 15.14 18.11 -9.46
N PHE A 154 15.42 18.01 -10.77
CA PHE A 154 16.38 17.05 -11.33
C PHE A 154 17.84 17.34 -10.92
N ASP A 155 18.08 18.47 -10.27
CA ASP A 155 19.38 18.98 -9.83
C ASP A 155 19.70 18.62 -8.36
N GLN A 156 18.77 18.02 -7.62
CA GLN A 156 19.02 17.58 -6.25
C GLN A 156 19.14 16.05 -6.15
N PRO A 157 20.17 15.53 -5.45
CA PRO A 157 20.21 14.12 -5.10
C PRO A 157 18.93 13.74 -4.36
N LEU A 158 18.20 12.74 -4.85
CA LEU A 158 16.99 12.24 -4.20
C LEU A 158 17.36 11.80 -2.77
N PRO A 159 16.79 12.42 -1.72
CA PRO A 159 17.15 12.08 -0.34
C PRO A 159 16.76 10.62 -0.08
N GLY A 160 17.74 9.78 0.27
CA GLY A 160 17.51 8.38 0.60
C GLY A 160 17.57 7.41 -0.59
N ILE A 161 17.98 7.86 -1.78
CA ILE A 161 18.45 6.97 -2.84
C ILE A 161 19.96 7.02 -2.81
N ASP A 162 20.55 6.15 -2.02
CA ASP A 162 21.92 5.76 -2.29
C ASP A 162 21.95 5.23 -3.73
N ASN A 163 22.80 5.83 -4.55
CA ASN A 163 23.10 5.36 -5.90
C ASN A 163 23.83 4.01 -5.81
N GLN A 164 23.17 2.98 -5.30
CA GLN A 164 23.64 1.60 -5.37
C GLN A 164 22.84 0.89 -6.44
N GLY A 165 23.13 1.29 -7.68
CA GLY A 165 22.90 0.43 -8.81
C GLY A 165 23.79 -0.80 -8.66
N HIS A 166 23.15 -1.93 -8.35
CA HIS A 166 23.58 -3.27 -8.71
C HIS A 166 22.33 -4.08 -9.09
#